data_AF-F8EYL1-F1
#
_entry.id   AF-F8EYL1-F1
#
_cell.length_a   1.000
_cell.length_b   1.000
_cell.length_c   1.000
_cell.angle_alpha   90.00
_cell.angle_beta   90.00
_cell.angle_gamma   90.00
#
_symmetry.space_group_name_H-M   'P 1'
#
loop_
_entity.id
_entity.type
_entity.pdbx_description
1 polymer ?
#
loop_
_entity_poly.entity_id
_entity_poly.type
_entity_poly.pdbx_seq_one_letter_code
_entity_poly.pdbx_strand_id
1 'polypeptide(L)' 'MAVISVRLNSEEEKIVSFLSEHLEKDKSTLIRDSIMEMYEDYIDREFIERFESDEINKKFITAEDILKSI' A
#
# COMPACT_ATOMS: atom_id res chain seq x y z
N MET A 1 -6.42 -19.82 14.69
CA MET A 1 -7.20 -18.93 13.81
C MET A 1 -7.81 -17.86 14.70
N ALA A 2 -7.37 -16.61 14.58
CA ALA A 2 -7.99 -15.51 15.31
C ALA A 2 -9.32 -15.16 14.63
N VAL A 3 -10.37 -14.94 15.42
CA VAL A 3 -11.68 -14.51 14.90
C VAL A 3 -11.81 -13.02 15.19
N ILE A 4 -12.00 -12.23 14.13
CA ILE A 4 -12.21 -10.78 14.21
C ILE A 4 -13.62 -10.51 13.73
N SER A 5 -14.45 -9.89 14.57
CA SER A 5 -15.79 -9.44 14.21
C SER A 5 -15.74 -7.98 13.79
N VAL A 6 -16.11 -7.70 12.54
CA VAL A 6 -16.28 -6.33 12.03
C VAL A 6 -17.76 -6.07 11.82
N ARG A 7 -18.25 -4.90 12.24
CA ARG A 7 -19.63 -4.47 11.98
C ARG A 7 -19.63 -3.56 10.77
N LEU A 8 -20.33 -3.96 9.72
CA LEU A 8 -20.54 -3.17 8.52
C LEU A 8 -21.91 -2.49 8.58
N ASN A 9 -22.01 -1.31 7.99
CA ASN A 9 -23.30 -0.68 7.72
C ASN A 9 -23.97 -1.31 6.48
N SER A 10 -25.21 -0.92 6.19
CA SER A 10 -25.99 -1.52 5.09
C SER A 10 -25.42 -1.26 3.69
N GLU A 11 -24.66 -0.18 3.49
CA GLU A 11 -24.02 0.13 2.21
C GLU A 11 -22.70 -0.64 2.07
N GLU A 12 -21.87 -0.63 3.10
CA GLU A 12 -20.63 -1.41 3.18
C GLU A 12 -20.89 -2.90 2.98
N GLU A 13 -21.94 -3.46 3.58
CA GLU A 13 -22.31 -4.86 3.42
C GLU A 13 -22.66 -5.20 1.96
N LYS A 14 -23.33 -4.30 1.24
CA LYS A 14 -23.64 -4.48 -0.18
C LYS A 14 -22.38 -4.47 -1.02
N ILE A 15 -21.46 -3.54 -0.74
CA ILE A 15 -20.18 -3.44 -1.45
C ILE A 15 -19.36 -4.71 -1.23
N VAL A 16 -19.20 -5.15 0.02
CA VAL A 16 -18.43 -6.36 0.36
C VAL A 16 -19.07 -7.60 -0.24
N SER A 17 -20.41 -7.70 -0.23
CA SER A 17 -21.12 -8.83 -0.86
C SER A 17 -20.92 -8.85 -2.38
N PHE A 18 -21.06 -7.70 -3.04
CA PHE A 18 -20.81 -7.58 -4.47
C PHE A 18 -19.38 -7.97 -4.86
N LEU A 19 -18.38 -7.47 -4.12
CA LEU A 19 -16.97 -7.79 -4.38
C LEU A 19 -16.65 -9.26 -4.09
N SER A 20 -17.25 -9.82 -3.04
CA SER A 20 -17.11 -11.25 -2.69
C SER A 20 -17.65 -12.15 -3.81
N GLU A 21 -18.80 -11.81 -4.38
CA GLU A 21 -19.38 -12.52 -5.53
C GLU A 21 -18.54 -12.34 -6.80
N HIS A 22 -18.13 -11.11 -7.11
CA HIS A 22 -17.41 -10.80 -8.35
C HIS A 22 -16.00 -11.40 -8.39
N LEU A 23 -15.34 -11.48 -7.23
CA LEU A 23 -13.98 -11.98 -7.10
C LEU A 23 -13.92 -13.45 -6.65
N GLU A 24 -15.09 -14.10 -6.46
CA GLU A 24 -15.21 -15.48 -5.98
C GLU A 24 -14.40 -15.75 -4.69
N LYS A 25 -14.36 -14.77 -3.80
CA LYS A 25 -13.61 -14.82 -2.54
C LYS A 25 -14.54 -14.68 -1.36
N ASP A 26 -14.28 -15.41 -0.28
CA ASP A 26 -14.96 -15.19 1.00
C ASP A 26 -14.74 -13.76 1.49
N LYS A 27 -15.78 -13.17 2.10
CA LYS A 27 -15.73 -11.81 2.67
C LYS A 27 -14.56 -11.62 3.64
N SER A 28 -14.26 -12.63 4.45
CA SER A 28 -13.14 -12.60 5.41
C SER A 28 -11.78 -12.56 4.71
N THR A 29 -11.61 -13.33 3.63
CA THR A 29 -10.42 -13.34 2.80
C THR A 29 -10.25 -11.99 2.11
N LEU A 30 -11.33 -11.43 1.56
CA LEU A 30 -11.32 -10.13 0.92
C LEU A 30 -10.91 -9.01 1.89
N ILE A 31 -11.52 -8.96 3.07
CA ILE A 31 -11.17 -7.97 4.11
C ILE A 31 -9.71 -8.13 4.56
N ARG A 32 -9.25 -9.37 4.76
CA ARG A 32 -7.85 -9.64 5.16
C ARG A 32 -6.86 -9.15 4.10
N ASP A 33 -7.11 -9.52 2.84
CA ASP A 33 -6.24 -9.17 1.72
C ASP A 33 -6.17 -7.63 1.58
N SER A 34 -7.32 -6.93 1.65
CA SER A 34 -7.36 -5.47 1.60
C SER A 34 -6.63 -4.79 2.76
N ILE A 35 -6.74 -5.31 4.00
CA ILE A 35 -5.99 -4.75 5.14
C ILE A 35 -4.49 -4.91 4.93
N MET A 36 -4.05 -6.04 4.39
CA MET A 36 -2.64 -6.30 4.12
C MET A 36 -2.11 -5.36 3.04
N GLU A 37 -2.83 -5.24 1.92
CA GLU A 37 -2.48 -4.32 0.83
C GLU A 37 -2.38 -2.87 1.33
N MET A 38 -3.36 -2.41 2.10
CA MET A 38 -3.34 -1.06 2.66
C MET A 38 -2.16 -0.83 3.62
N TYR A 39 -1.75 -1.85 4.36
CA TYR A 39 -0.60 -1.77 5.25
C TYR A 39 0.71 -1.72 4.46
N GLU A 40 0.87 -2.56 3.44
CA GLU A 40 2.03 -2.56 2.55
C GLU A 40 2.17 -1.20 1.85
N ASP A 41 1.09 -0.67 1.28
CA ASP A 41 1.06 0.65 0.64
C ASP A 41 1.52 1.78 1.59
N TYR A 42 1.13 1.70 2.87
CA TYR A 42 1.53 2.68 3.88
C TYR A 42 3.02 2.58 4.20
N ILE A 43 3.54 1.37 4.40
CA ILE A 43 4.96 1.13 4.69
C ILE A 43 5.85 1.56 3.53
N ASP A 44 5.44 1.24 2.30
CA ASP A 44 6.18 1.64 1.10
C ASP A 44 6.23 3.17 0.97
N ARG A 45 5.11 3.86 1.23
CA ARG A 45 5.08 5.32 1.23
C ARG A 45 5.99 5.91 2.30
N GLU A 46 5.93 5.41 3.53
CA GLU A 46 6.82 5.83 4.61
C GLU A 46 8.30 5.64 4.25
N PHE A 47 8.63 4.53 3.59
CA PHE A 47 9.99 4.26 3.14
C PHE A 47 10.44 5.29 2.09
N ILE A 48 9.61 5.56 1.09
CA ILE A 48 9.88 6.55 0.04
C ILE A 48 10.06 7.94 0.67
N GLU A 49 9.12 8.38 1.51
CA GLU A 49 9.17 9.69 2.13
C GLU A 49 10.43 9.88 2.99
N ARG A 50 10.84 8.85 3.75
CA ARG A 50 12.10 8.88 4.50
C ARG A 50 13.31 8.95 3.58
N PHE A 51 13.34 8.12 2.54
CA PHE A 51 14.43 8.12 1.58
C PHE A 51 14.58 9.47 0.90
N GLU A 52 13.48 10.05 0.42
CA GLU A 52 13.45 11.39 -0.19
C GLU A 52 13.90 12.45 0.81
N SER A 53 13.43 12.40 2.06
CA SER A 53 13.83 13.33 3.12
C SER A 53 15.34 13.30 3.39
N ASP A 54 15.95 12.11 3.39
CA ASP A 54 17.39 11.92 3.56
C ASP A 54 18.21 12.35 2.32
N GLU A 55 17.58 12.41 1.14
CA GLU A 55 18.21 12.81 -0.13
C GLU A 55 18.07 14.29 -0.47
N ILE A 56 17.21 15.07 0.22
CA ILE A 56 17.04 16.52 -0.01
C ILE A 56 18.36 17.31 0.05
N ASN A 57 19.38 16.81 0.77
CA ASN A 57 20.69 17.44 0.88
C ASN A 57 21.79 16.81 0.00
N LYS A 58 21.46 15.86 -0.88
CA LYS A 58 22.44 15.21 -1.75
C LYS A 58 22.47 15.87 -3.13
N LYS A 59 23.69 16.14 -3.62
CA LYS A 59 23.89 16.58 -5.01
C LYS A 59 23.76 15.37 -5.93
N PHE A 60 22.67 15.30 -6.67
CA PHE A 60 22.56 14.41 -7.82
C PHE A 60 23.59 14.86 -8.87
N ILE A 61 24.62 14.04 -9.09
CA ILE A 61 25.58 14.25 -10.17
C ILE A 61 25.04 13.61 -11.45
N THR A 62 25.04 14.35 -12.54
CA THR A 62 24.63 13.83 -13.84
C THR A 62 25.77 13.02 -14.47
N ALA A 63 25.45 12.16 -15.45
CA ALA A 63 26.47 11.43 -16.19
C ALA A 63 27.50 12.37 -16.86
N GLU A 64 27.07 13.58 -17.24
CA GLU A 64 27.93 14.63 -17.77
C GLU A 64 28.89 15.21 -16.72
N ASP A 65 28.46 15.30 -15.45
CA ASP A 65 29.32 15.74 -14.35
C ASP A 65 30.42 14.71 -14.04
N ILE A 66 30.12 13.42 -14.18
CA ILE A 66 31.12 12.34 -14.05
C ILE A 66 32.17 12.45 -15.15
N LEU A 67 31.74 12.68 -16.40
CA LEU A 67 32.62 12.84 -17.56
C LEU A 67 33.56 14.05 -17.49
N LYS A 68 33.21 15.11 -16.74
CA LYS A 68 34.08 16.29 -16.53
C LYS A 68 35.15 16.09 -15.45
N SER A 69 35.06 15.02 -14.66
CA SER A 69 35.95 14.75 -13.51
C SER A 69 37.07 13.73 -13.80
N ILE A 70 37.15 13.23 -15.05
CA ILE A 70 38.22 12.39 -15.60
C ILE A 70 39.03 13.25 -16.58
#